data_AF-A0A938T7N3-F1
#
_entry.id   AF-A0A938T7N3-F1
#
_cell.length_a   1.000
_cell.length_b   1.000
_cell.length_c   1.000
_cell.angle_alpha   90.00
_cell.angle_beta   90.00
_cell.angle_gamma   90.00
#
_symmetry.space_group_name_H-M   'P 1'
#
loop_
_entity.id
_entity.type
_entity.pdbx_description
1 polymer ?
#
loop_
_entity_poly.entity_id
_entity_poly.type
_entity_poly.pdbx_seq_one_letter_code
_entity_poly.pdbx_strand_id
1 'polypeptide(L)'
;MNKPVLLPQRIVITGFFLFAIGLPISHVPAQFGIGLSFLGWLLEGLINRRWQVRWHVVFVPISAYLLWNILSASLSERPAHSLAAVLDNEWPILIMVLLYWTSESSQRLFHLTVAFLISSAFAMVYGVWQTVGGVEFYRNVQLDPIGWGFYRAVGFYGFYLTFAALAMTVFFLSTALLVELKSKKRWLFGATALVSFLAVVGTFARSIWLSFAAAIPLFAFTRGKRTGMIVTASLLALLLVGVLTVPALRFRAASVVDLSQNETRLNLWKTAIRISEDYPLTGVGEDNWDHVFERYRVEGYYDTIVHPHSDYLSVLVSSGYPGLVAFVAIWGITLTAGFRASRGIQDEKLRAITLGSTFAVFGFLVGSLFQNYYGTFINCLGWWFVTGLLFAAHAASDRRQEVRKPVGKGKEGEEAGAQINS
;
A
#
# COMPACT_ATOMS: atom_id res chain seq x y z
N MET A 1 -11.24 -42.48 -0.22
CA MET A 1 -11.85 -41.68 -1.31
C MET A 1 -11.46 -40.22 -1.13
N ASN A 2 -10.50 -39.76 -1.95
CA ASN A 2 -9.95 -38.40 -1.93
C ASN A 2 -11.00 -37.38 -2.40
N LYS A 3 -11.47 -36.50 -1.51
CA LYS A 3 -12.38 -35.40 -1.89
C LYS A 3 -11.66 -34.41 -2.83
N PRO A 4 -12.30 -33.90 -3.90
CA PRO A 4 -11.71 -32.94 -4.83
C PRO A 4 -11.70 -31.55 -4.19
N VAL A 5 -10.83 -31.31 -3.20
CA VAL A 5 -10.70 -30.01 -2.51
C VAL A 5 -9.80 -29.04 -3.28
N LEU A 6 -9.26 -29.42 -4.44
CA LEU A 6 -7.95 -28.88 -4.82
C LEU A 6 -7.97 -27.84 -5.95
N LEU A 7 -8.80 -27.95 -6.99
CA LEU A 7 -8.57 -27.15 -8.19
C LEU A 7 -8.89 -25.65 -8.02
N PRO A 8 -10.09 -25.23 -7.57
CA PRO A 8 -10.40 -23.80 -7.47
C PRO A 8 -9.50 -23.08 -6.45
N GLN A 9 -9.26 -23.70 -5.28
CA GLN A 9 -8.35 -23.15 -4.28
C GLN A 9 -6.90 -23.05 -4.77
N ARG A 10 -6.41 -24.02 -5.56
CA ARG A 10 -5.09 -23.94 -6.18
C ARG A 10 -5.03 -22.79 -7.18
N ILE A 11 -6.07 -22.58 -7.99
CA ILE A 11 -6.14 -21.44 -8.92
C ILE A 11 -6.06 -20.12 -8.15
N VAL A 12 -6.81 -19.98 -7.05
CA VAL A 12 -6.74 -18.78 -6.18
C VAL A 12 -5.32 -18.51 -5.71
N ILE A 13 -4.67 -19.55 -5.19
CA ILE A 13 -3.30 -19.46 -4.64
C ILE A 13 -2.31 -19.11 -5.76
N THR A 14 -2.35 -19.83 -6.88
CA THR A 14 -1.47 -19.56 -8.03
C THR A 14 -1.61 -18.13 -8.53
N GLY A 15 -2.85 -17.62 -8.60
CA GLY A 15 -3.12 -16.23 -8.98
C GLY A 15 -2.43 -15.23 -8.05
N PHE A 16 -2.52 -15.40 -6.73
CA PHE A 16 -1.85 -14.50 -5.79
C PHE A 16 -0.33 -14.59 -5.83
N PHE A 17 0.23 -15.79 -6.03
CA PHE A 17 1.68 -15.92 -6.18
C PHE A 17 2.17 -15.30 -7.50
N LEU A 18 1.42 -15.45 -8.58
CA LEU A 18 1.70 -14.76 -9.85
C LEU A 18 1.63 -13.23 -9.65
N PHE A 19 0.64 -12.75 -8.89
CA PHE A 19 0.56 -11.34 -8.50
C PHE A 19 1.78 -10.87 -7.72
N ALA A 20 2.09 -11.55 -6.62
CA ALA A 20 3.17 -11.18 -5.71
C ALA A 20 4.54 -11.19 -6.40
N ILE A 21 4.80 -12.18 -7.26
CA ILE A 21 6.07 -12.29 -8.00
C ILE A 21 6.10 -11.28 -9.15
N GLY A 22 4.97 -11.08 -9.85
CA GLY A 22 4.89 -10.20 -11.01
C GLY A 22 5.00 -8.72 -10.65
N LEU A 23 4.26 -8.27 -9.63
CA LEU A 23 4.08 -6.85 -9.33
C LEU A 23 5.39 -6.04 -9.32
N PRO A 24 6.48 -6.46 -8.63
CA PRO A 24 7.73 -5.70 -8.56
C PRO A 24 8.47 -5.48 -9.88
N ILE A 25 8.16 -6.29 -10.90
CA ILE A 25 8.86 -6.31 -12.19
C ILE A 25 7.93 -5.80 -13.30
N SER A 26 6.68 -6.27 -13.32
CA SER A 26 5.69 -5.89 -14.32
C SER A 26 4.28 -6.00 -13.78
N HIS A 27 3.44 -5.00 -14.09
CA HIS A 27 2.04 -4.99 -13.68
C HIS A 27 1.19 -5.98 -14.48
N VAL A 28 1.61 -6.38 -15.69
CA VAL A 28 0.86 -7.30 -16.56
C VAL A 28 0.65 -8.69 -15.93
N PRO A 29 1.70 -9.45 -15.55
CA PRO A 29 1.50 -10.72 -14.84
C PRO A 29 0.76 -10.52 -13.52
N ALA A 30 0.89 -9.35 -12.89
CA ALA A 30 0.16 -9.05 -11.68
C ALA A 30 -1.36 -9.01 -11.90
N GLN A 31 -1.82 -8.30 -12.94
CA GLN A 31 -3.23 -8.25 -13.32
C GLN A 31 -3.79 -9.64 -13.65
N PHE A 32 -3.06 -10.45 -14.44
CA PHE A 32 -3.45 -11.84 -14.72
C PHE A 32 -3.54 -12.68 -13.44
N GLY A 33 -2.64 -12.46 -12.49
CA GLY A 33 -2.69 -13.08 -11.17
C GLY A 33 -4.00 -12.83 -10.43
N ILE A 34 -4.47 -11.57 -10.43
CA ILE A 34 -5.76 -11.22 -9.81
C ILE A 34 -6.94 -11.82 -10.58
N GLY A 35 -6.90 -11.81 -11.91
CA GLY A 35 -7.91 -12.47 -12.75
C GLY A 35 -8.02 -13.96 -12.47
N LEU A 36 -6.88 -14.66 -12.32
CA LEU A 36 -6.84 -16.05 -11.89
C LEU A 36 -7.41 -16.23 -10.48
N SER A 37 -7.03 -15.36 -9.54
CA SER A 37 -7.57 -15.43 -8.18
C SER A 37 -9.08 -15.23 -8.12
N PHE A 38 -9.61 -14.30 -8.91
CA PHE A 38 -11.05 -14.10 -9.06
C PHE A 38 -11.74 -15.32 -9.66
N LEU A 39 -11.19 -15.88 -10.75
CA LEU A 39 -11.71 -17.08 -11.38
C LEU A 39 -11.73 -18.27 -10.42
N GLY A 40 -10.67 -18.48 -9.65
CA GLY A 40 -10.60 -19.55 -8.66
C GLY A 40 -11.65 -19.39 -7.56
N TRP A 41 -11.90 -18.16 -7.10
CA TRP A 41 -12.96 -17.87 -6.13
C TRP A 41 -14.35 -18.11 -6.72
N LEU A 42 -14.58 -17.68 -7.96
CA LEU A 42 -15.83 -17.90 -8.69
C LEU A 42 -16.12 -19.40 -8.88
N LEU A 43 -15.11 -20.18 -9.30
CA LEU A 43 -15.23 -21.63 -9.47
C LEU A 43 -15.50 -22.35 -8.15
N GLU A 44 -14.91 -21.91 -7.04
CA GLU A 44 -15.22 -22.45 -5.71
C GLU A 44 -16.69 -22.20 -5.33
N GLY A 45 -17.20 -21.01 -5.63
CA GLY A 45 -18.61 -20.65 -5.45
C GLY A 45 -19.56 -21.49 -6.32
N LEU A 46 -19.26 -21.63 -7.62
CA LEU A 46 -20.14 -22.31 -8.59
C LEU A 46 -20.08 -23.84 -8.49
N ILE A 47 -18.87 -24.41 -8.44
CA ILE A 47 -18.67 -25.88 -8.45
C ILE A 47 -18.92 -26.46 -7.07
N ASN A 48 -18.31 -25.87 -6.04
CA ASN A 48 -18.34 -26.43 -4.70
C ASN A 48 -19.47 -25.85 -3.84
N ARG A 49 -20.26 -24.88 -4.36
CA ARG A 49 -21.31 -24.16 -3.64
C ARG A 49 -20.80 -23.52 -2.34
N ARG A 50 -19.53 -23.11 -2.33
CA ARG A 50 -18.82 -22.55 -1.16
C ARG A 50 -18.39 -21.12 -1.43
N TRP A 51 -19.29 -20.19 -1.18
CA TRP A 51 -19.00 -18.77 -1.27
C TRP A 51 -18.22 -18.30 -0.05
N GLN A 52 -16.96 -17.92 -0.27
CA GLN A 52 -16.11 -17.33 0.74
C GLN A 52 -16.37 -15.82 0.75
N VAL A 53 -17.35 -15.38 1.55
CA VAL A 53 -17.70 -13.97 1.72
C VAL A 53 -17.67 -13.66 3.21
N ARG A 54 -17.03 -12.56 3.58
CA ARG A 54 -16.90 -12.10 4.96
C ARG A 54 -17.15 -10.61 5.03
N TRP A 55 -17.75 -10.18 6.12
CA TRP A 55 -17.99 -8.78 6.42
C TRP A 55 -16.82 -8.18 7.22
N HIS A 56 -16.47 -6.94 6.91
CA HIS A 56 -15.56 -6.10 7.69
C HIS A 56 -16.07 -4.65 7.69
N VAL A 57 -15.90 -3.93 8.80
CA VAL A 57 -16.41 -2.55 8.95
C VAL A 57 -15.87 -1.57 7.91
N VAL A 58 -14.69 -1.84 7.35
CA VAL A 58 -14.07 -1.03 6.29
C VAL A 58 -14.89 -1.02 4.99
N PHE A 59 -15.76 -2.01 4.77
CA PHE A 59 -16.60 -2.03 3.57
C PHE A 59 -17.64 -0.93 3.57
N VAL A 60 -18.05 -0.40 4.74
CA VAL A 60 -19.00 0.72 4.82
C VAL A 60 -18.45 1.97 4.13
N PRO A 61 -17.29 2.54 4.53
CA PRO A 61 -16.76 3.72 3.86
C PRO A 61 -16.27 3.43 2.44
N ILE A 62 -15.83 2.20 2.12
CA ILE A 62 -15.49 1.81 0.74
C ILE A 62 -16.73 1.88 -0.15
N SER A 63 -17.84 1.28 0.27
CA SER A 63 -19.09 1.33 -0.49
C SER A 63 -19.61 2.76 -0.61
N ALA A 64 -19.54 3.56 0.46
CA ALA A 64 -19.90 4.98 0.41
C ALA A 64 -19.05 5.76 -0.61
N TYR A 65 -17.72 5.56 -0.59
CA TYR A 65 -16.79 6.18 -1.53
C TYR A 65 -17.07 5.77 -2.99
N LEU A 66 -17.24 4.48 -3.26
CA LEU A 66 -17.52 3.99 -4.62
C LEU A 66 -18.88 4.47 -5.15
N LEU A 67 -19.92 4.42 -4.33
CA LEU A 67 -21.25 4.91 -4.72
C LEU A 67 -21.22 6.43 -4.95
N TRP A 68 -20.49 7.17 -4.13
CA TRP A 68 -20.33 8.61 -4.31
C TRP A 68 -19.54 8.96 -5.56
N ASN A 69 -18.46 8.22 -5.86
CA ASN A 69 -17.70 8.42 -7.09
C ASN A 69 -18.53 8.11 -8.34
N ILE A 70 -19.38 7.07 -8.31
CA ILE A 70 -20.32 6.79 -9.42
C ILE A 70 -21.33 7.93 -9.58
N LEU A 71 -21.88 8.46 -8.48
CA LEU A 71 -22.81 9.59 -8.52
C LEU A 71 -22.13 10.85 -9.06
N SER A 72 -20.95 11.19 -8.53
CA SER A 72 -20.11 12.30 -8.98
C SER A 72 -19.79 12.20 -10.48
N ALA A 73 -19.30 11.04 -10.93
CA ALA A 73 -19.01 10.78 -12.32
C ALA A 73 -20.24 10.94 -13.22
N SER A 74 -21.40 10.44 -12.78
CA SER A 74 -22.67 10.56 -13.52
C SER A 74 -23.14 12.01 -13.69
N LEU A 75 -22.79 12.89 -12.74
CA LEU A 75 -23.14 14.31 -12.74
C LEU A 75 -22.06 15.20 -13.38
N SER A 76 -20.95 14.63 -13.83
CA SER A 76 -19.84 15.38 -14.41
C SER A 76 -20.16 15.96 -15.80
N GLU A 77 -19.31 16.86 -16.30
CA GLU A 77 -19.42 17.37 -17.67
C GLU A 77 -19.16 16.31 -18.74
N ARG A 78 -18.48 15.21 -18.38
CA ARG A 78 -18.16 14.08 -19.26
C ARG A 78 -18.56 12.74 -18.62
N PRO A 79 -19.88 12.44 -18.44
CA PRO A 79 -20.31 11.30 -17.63
C PRO A 79 -19.78 9.95 -18.08
N ALA A 80 -19.83 9.65 -19.38
CA ALA A 80 -19.38 8.37 -19.91
C ALA A 80 -17.86 8.15 -19.70
N HIS A 81 -17.06 9.20 -19.89
CA HIS A 81 -15.61 9.16 -19.65
C HIS A 81 -15.32 8.95 -18.17
N SER A 82 -15.96 9.75 -17.32
CA SER A 82 -15.74 9.71 -15.88
C SER A 82 -16.18 8.38 -15.24
N LEU A 83 -17.30 7.81 -15.69
CA LEU A 83 -17.77 6.49 -15.23
C LEU A 83 -16.81 5.37 -15.65
N ALA A 84 -16.25 5.42 -16.85
CA ALA A 84 -15.22 4.47 -17.28
C ALA A 84 -13.96 4.60 -16.40
N ALA A 85 -13.53 5.83 -16.10
CA ALA A 85 -12.39 6.09 -15.23
C ALA A 85 -12.58 5.55 -13.80
N VAL A 86 -13.79 5.65 -13.23
CA VAL A 86 -14.11 5.04 -11.91
C VAL A 86 -13.89 3.52 -11.95
N LEU A 87 -14.32 2.84 -13.02
CA LEU A 87 -14.11 1.39 -13.15
C LEU A 87 -12.63 1.03 -13.32
N ASP A 88 -11.90 1.80 -14.11
CA ASP A 88 -10.48 1.58 -14.38
C ASP A 88 -9.60 1.83 -13.15
N ASN A 89 -9.94 2.83 -12.33
CA ASN A 89 -9.15 3.22 -11.16
C ASN A 89 -9.46 2.38 -9.91
N GLU A 90 -10.70 1.91 -9.74
CA GLU A 90 -11.15 1.33 -8.46
C GLU A 90 -11.21 -0.21 -8.45
N TRP A 91 -11.11 -0.90 -9.59
CA TRP A 91 -11.06 -2.37 -9.61
C TRP A 91 -9.91 -3.00 -8.79
N PRO A 92 -8.74 -2.36 -8.56
CA PRO A 92 -7.68 -2.90 -7.69
C PRO A 92 -8.15 -3.22 -6.25
N ILE A 93 -9.27 -2.66 -5.79
CA ILE A 93 -9.92 -3.03 -4.51
C ILE A 93 -10.18 -4.54 -4.42
N LEU A 94 -10.43 -5.20 -5.55
CA LEU A 94 -10.65 -6.66 -5.62
C LEU A 94 -9.47 -7.47 -5.04
N ILE A 95 -8.24 -6.94 -5.10
CA ILE A 95 -7.07 -7.60 -4.51
C ILE A 95 -7.26 -7.77 -3.00
N MET A 96 -7.66 -6.70 -2.33
CA MET A 96 -7.88 -6.68 -0.88
C MET A 96 -9.07 -7.57 -0.51
N VAL A 97 -10.17 -7.47 -1.25
CA VAL A 97 -11.39 -8.28 -1.02
C VAL A 97 -11.08 -9.77 -1.16
N LEU A 98 -10.46 -10.18 -2.27
CA LEU A 98 -10.16 -11.58 -2.55
C LEU A 98 -9.15 -12.14 -1.54
N LEU A 99 -8.11 -11.38 -1.17
CA LEU A 99 -7.15 -11.81 -0.14
C LEU A 99 -7.86 -12.04 1.20
N TYR A 100 -8.70 -11.09 1.62
CA TYR A 100 -9.43 -11.16 2.88
C TYR A 100 -10.41 -12.34 2.94
N TRP A 101 -11.12 -12.59 1.84
CA TRP A 101 -12.10 -13.67 1.74
C TRP A 101 -11.47 -15.05 1.68
N THR A 102 -10.36 -15.21 0.96
CA THR A 102 -9.81 -16.54 0.61
C THR A 102 -8.61 -16.99 1.43
N SER A 103 -7.93 -16.06 2.10
CA SER A 103 -6.76 -16.39 2.90
C SER A 103 -7.14 -16.77 4.33
N GLU A 104 -6.71 -17.97 4.73
CA GLU A 104 -7.02 -18.53 6.06
C GLU A 104 -5.79 -19.04 6.81
N SER A 105 -4.64 -19.11 6.14
CA SER A 105 -3.44 -19.76 6.69
C SER A 105 -2.30 -18.77 6.92
N SER A 106 -1.82 -18.72 8.16
CA SER A 106 -0.60 -17.99 8.57
C SER A 106 0.59 -18.33 7.68
N GLN A 107 0.81 -19.63 7.39
CA GLN A 107 1.94 -20.06 6.57
C GLN A 107 1.79 -19.60 5.11
N ARG A 108 0.57 -19.61 4.58
CA ARG A 108 0.29 -19.20 3.20
C ARG A 108 0.53 -17.70 3.02
N LEU A 109 0.00 -16.87 3.92
CA LEU A 109 0.22 -15.43 3.91
C LEU A 109 1.71 -15.09 4.06
N PHE A 110 2.41 -15.83 4.94
CA PHE A 110 3.86 -15.69 5.07
C PHE A 110 4.60 -16.05 3.78
N HIS A 111 4.31 -17.18 3.14
CA HIS A 111 4.94 -17.55 1.87
C HIS A 111 4.63 -16.57 0.73
N LEU A 112 3.39 -16.08 0.65
CA LEU A 112 2.99 -15.07 -0.33
C LEU A 112 3.78 -13.77 -0.13
N THR A 113 3.90 -13.31 1.13
CA THR A 113 4.70 -12.13 1.48
C THR A 113 6.17 -12.36 1.15
N VAL A 114 6.73 -13.53 1.48
CA VAL A 114 8.12 -13.86 1.14
C VAL A 114 8.37 -13.90 -0.36
N ALA A 115 7.44 -14.45 -1.16
CA ALA A 115 7.55 -14.44 -2.63
C ALA A 115 7.57 -13.02 -3.19
N PHE A 116 6.68 -12.15 -2.70
CA PHE A 116 6.69 -10.72 -3.03
C PHE A 116 8.02 -10.06 -2.66
N LEU A 117 8.55 -10.32 -1.46
CA LEU A 117 9.80 -9.74 -0.99
C LEU A 117 11.03 -10.23 -1.75
N ILE A 118 11.07 -11.49 -2.18
CA ILE A 118 12.17 -12.02 -3.00
C ILE A 118 12.19 -11.37 -4.37
N SER A 119 11.03 -11.31 -5.05
CA SER A 119 10.92 -10.62 -6.35
C SER A 119 11.25 -9.13 -6.22
N SER A 120 10.78 -8.51 -5.14
CA SER A 120 11.09 -7.12 -4.84
C SER A 120 12.56 -6.88 -4.56
N ALA A 121 13.22 -7.75 -3.79
CA ALA A 121 14.65 -7.62 -3.50
C ALA A 121 15.49 -7.58 -4.79
N PHE A 122 15.12 -8.39 -5.79
CA PHE A 122 15.74 -8.33 -7.12
C PHE A 122 15.54 -6.96 -7.79
N ALA A 123 14.31 -6.43 -7.79
CA ALA A 123 14.02 -5.08 -8.28
C ALA A 123 14.76 -3.97 -7.51
N MET A 124 14.92 -4.11 -6.19
CA MET A 124 15.64 -3.15 -5.36
C MET A 124 17.15 -3.15 -5.65
N VAL A 125 17.77 -4.33 -5.79
CA VAL A 125 19.18 -4.44 -6.19
C VAL A 125 19.40 -3.77 -7.54
N TYR A 126 18.50 -4.02 -8.50
CA TYR A 126 18.56 -3.39 -9.81
C TYR A 126 18.45 -1.86 -9.72
N GLY A 127 17.52 -1.32 -8.92
CA GLY A 127 17.40 0.13 -8.72
C GLY A 127 18.60 0.77 -8.00
N VAL A 128 19.18 0.09 -7.01
CA VAL A 128 20.41 0.57 -6.36
C VAL A 128 21.56 0.62 -7.37
N TRP A 129 21.70 -0.41 -8.21
CA TRP A 129 22.68 -0.42 -9.30
C TRP A 129 22.45 0.72 -10.30
N GLN A 130 21.20 0.98 -10.71
CA GLN A 130 20.82 2.09 -11.60
C GLN A 130 21.28 3.46 -11.09
N THR A 131 21.29 3.64 -9.77
CA THR A 131 21.66 4.92 -9.12
C THR A 131 23.10 5.32 -9.46
N VAL A 132 23.99 4.34 -9.68
CA VAL A 132 25.40 4.57 -10.03
C VAL A 132 25.67 4.28 -11.50
N GLY A 133 25.01 3.27 -12.08
CA GLY A 133 25.21 2.85 -13.47
C GLY A 133 24.61 3.80 -14.51
N GLY A 134 23.57 4.56 -14.15
CA GLY A 134 22.98 5.59 -15.01
C GLY A 134 22.23 5.10 -16.24
N VAL A 135 22.02 3.80 -16.36
CA VAL A 135 21.29 3.18 -17.48
C VAL A 135 20.19 2.27 -16.93
N GLU A 136 19.05 2.29 -17.60
CA GLU A 136 18.00 1.30 -17.43
C GLU A 136 18.09 0.29 -18.58
N PHE A 137 18.64 -0.89 -18.27
CA PHE A 137 18.84 -1.97 -19.26
C PHE A 137 17.55 -2.53 -19.88
N TYR A 138 16.42 -2.53 -19.18
CA TYR A 138 15.24 -3.25 -19.64
C TYR A 138 14.55 -2.58 -20.84
N ARG A 139 14.56 -1.26 -20.90
CA ARG A 139 14.08 -0.40 -21.99
C ARG A 139 15.22 0.24 -22.77
N ASN A 140 16.47 0.03 -22.33
CA ASN A 140 17.68 0.60 -22.92
C ASN A 140 17.66 2.14 -22.94
N VAL A 141 17.41 2.75 -21.78
CA VAL A 141 17.26 4.21 -21.63
C VAL A 141 18.33 4.76 -20.68
N GLN A 142 18.91 5.91 -21.04
CA GLN A 142 19.80 6.67 -20.14
C GLN A 142 18.95 7.34 -19.05
N LEU A 143 19.37 7.19 -17.79
CA LEU A 143 18.65 7.77 -16.66
C LEU A 143 18.97 9.25 -16.47
N ASP A 144 18.04 9.97 -15.87
CA ASP A 144 18.20 11.38 -15.52
C ASP A 144 19.37 11.55 -14.53
N PRO A 145 20.41 12.33 -14.88
CA PRO A 145 21.48 12.64 -13.96
C PRO A 145 20.96 13.55 -12.85
N ILE A 146 21.31 13.22 -11.60
CA ILE A 146 21.10 14.09 -10.43
C ILE A 146 22.34 14.96 -10.18
N GLY A 147 23.43 14.68 -10.90
CA GLY A 147 24.75 15.27 -10.72
C GLY A 147 25.65 14.39 -9.85
N TRP A 148 26.94 14.71 -9.81
CA TRP A 148 27.91 14.06 -8.92
C TRP A 148 28.07 12.54 -9.13
N GLY A 149 27.85 12.07 -10.37
CA GLY A 149 27.94 10.66 -10.73
C GLY A 149 26.72 9.82 -10.32
N PHE A 150 25.64 10.45 -9.85
CA PHE A 150 24.41 9.77 -9.48
C PHE A 150 23.29 10.00 -10.48
N TYR A 151 22.43 9.00 -10.60
CA TYR A 151 21.29 8.97 -11.49
C TYR A 151 20.03 8.59 -10.74
N ARG A 152 18.88 9.00 -11.26
CA ARG A 152 17.60 8.72 -10.63
C ARG A 152 17.15 7.29 -10.91
N ALA A 153 17.11 6.44 -9.88
CA ALA A 153 16.65 5.06 -10.04
C ALA A 153 15.14 4.99 -10.33
N VAL A 154 14.76 4.14 -11.29
CA VAL A 154 13.37 3.92 -11.74
C VAL A 154 12.93 2.46 -11.61
N GLY A 155 13.83 1.57 -11.18
CA GLY A 155 13.59 0.13 -11.13
C GLY A 155 13.11 -0.41 -12.48
N PHE A 156 12.11 -1.29 -12.46
CA PHE A 156 11.46 -1.81 -13.67
C PHE A 156 10.28 -0.96 -14.15
N TYR A 157 9.96 0.16 -13.51
CA TYR A 157 8.72 0.90 -13.81
C TYR A 157 8.89 2.10 -14.74
N GLY A 158 10.12 2.53 -15.00
CA GLY A 158 10.41 3.67 -15.87
C GLY A 158 10.08 5.02 -15.22
N PHE A 159 9.48 5.00 -14.02
CA PHE A 159 9.21 6.19 -13.23
C PHE A 159 9.62 6.00 -11.78
N TYR A 160 10.45 6.93 -11.29
CA TYR A 160 11.12 6.85 -9.99
C TYR A 160 10.14 6.90 -8.80
N LEU A 161 9.04 7.65 -8.90
CA LEU A 161 8.05 7.76 -7.81
C LEU A 161 7.28 6.45 -7.61
N THR A 162 6.96 5.76 -8.71
CA THR A 162 6.34 4.43 -8.69
C THR A 162 7.25 3.43 -7.99
N PHE A 163 8.52 3.40 -8.40
CA PHE A 163 9.53 2.52 -7.81
C PHE A 163 9.80 2.84 -6.33
N ALA A 164 9.90 4.11 -5.96
CA ALA A 164 10.15 4.54 -4.59
C ALA A 164 9.03 4.10 -3.63
N ALA A 165 7.77 4.18 -4.06
CA ALA A 165 6.63 3.77 -3.24
C ALA A 165 6.58 2.23 -3.03
N LEU A 166 6.93 1.46 -4.08
CA LEU A 166 7.12 0.01 -3.92
C LEU A 166 8.28 -0.28 -2.96
N ALA A 167 9.43 0.37 -3.13
CA ALA A 167 10.59 0.19 -2.26
C ALA A 167 10.26 0.51 -0.78
N MET A 168 9.49 1.56 -0.53
CA MET A 168 8.97 1.89 0.80
C MET A 168 8.08 0.77 1.37
N THR A 169 7.19 0.21 0.55
CA THR A 169 6.32 -0.90 0.95
C THR A 169 7.14 -2.13 1.38
N VAL A 170 8.13 -2.47 0.56
CA VAL A 170 9.04 -3.60 0.79
C VAL A 170 9.86 -3.36 2.06
N PHE A 171 10.36 -2.13 2.26
CA PHE A 171 11.08 -1.74 3.47
C PHE A 171 10.26 -2.02 4.75
N PHE A 172 9.00 -1.59 4.82
CA PHE A 172 8.18 -1.78 6.03
C PHE A 172 7.80 -3.24 6.27
N LEU A 173 7.45 -3.99 5.22
CA LEU A 173 7.18 -5.43 5.35
C LEU A 173 8.43 -6.20 5.82
N SER A 174 9.58 -5.96 5.19
CA SER A 174 10.84 -6.60 5.56
C SER A 174 11.31 -6.22 6.96
N THR A 175 11.20 -4.94 7.34
CA THR A 175 11.56 -4.49 8.70
C THR A 175 10.65 -5.11 9.76
N ALA A 176 9.35 -5.21 9.50
CA ALA A 176 8.43 -5.87 10.42
C ALA A 176 8.77 -7.35 10.61
N LEU A 177 9.09 -8.07 9.53
CA LEU A 177 9.53 -9.48 9.60
C LEU A 177 10.88 -9.64 10.31
N LEU A 178 11.82 -8.71 10.10
CA LEU A 178 13.11 -8.71 10.81
C LEU A 178 12.91 -8.59 12.33
N VAL A 179 12.02 -7.69 12.77
CA VAL A 179 11.82 -7.38 14.19
C VAL A 179 10.97 -8.43 14.90
N GLU A 180 9.94 -8.95 14.23
CA GLU A 180 8.96 -9.85 14.85
C GLU A 180 9.38 -11.32 14.86
N LEU A 181 10.07 -11.78 13.81
CA LEU A 181 10.43 -13.20 13.71
C LEU A 181 11.58 -13.56 14.64
N LYS A 182 11.46 -14.72 15.28
CA LYS A 182 12.53 -15.30 16.12
C LYS A 182 13.48 -16.21 15.35
N SER A 183 13.26 -16.43 14.05
CA SER A 183 14.08 -17.30 13.21
C SER A 183 15.50 -16.78 13.02
N LYS A 184 16.50 -17.68 13.00
CA LYS A 184 17.89 -17.36 12.65
C LYS A 184 18.02 -16.76 11.24
N LYS A 185 17.09 -17.07 10.32
CA LYS A 185 17.10 -16.56 8.94
C LYS A 185 16.53 -15.15 8.80
N ARG A 186 16.14 -14.48 9.90
CA ARG A 186 15.54 -13.14 9.85
C ARG A 186 16.47 -12.07 9.27
N TRP A 187 17.78 -12.30 9.27
CA TRP A 187 18.76 -11.39 8.67
C TRP A 187 18.52 -11.16 7.17
N LEU A 188 17.92 -12.13 6.46
CA LEU A 188 17.54 -11.96 5.05
C LEU A 188 16.55 -10.81 4.88
N PHE A 189 15.58 -10.68 5.79
CA PHE A 189 14.65 -9.54 5.77
C PHE A 189 15.35 -8.23 6.14
N GLY A 190 16.39 -8.28 6.99
CA GLY A 190 17.25 -7.12 7.24
C GLY A 190 18.01 -6.67 6.00
N ALA A 191 18.55 -7.61 5.22
CA ALA A 191 19.19 -7.31 3.93
C ALA A 191 18.19 -6.74 2.92
N THR A 192 16.98 -7.32 2.82
CA THR A 192 15.92 -6.79 1.96
C THR A 192 15.48 -5.38 2.39
N ALA A 193 15.34 -5.13 3.70
CA ALA A 193 15.02 -3.80 4.21
C ALA A 193 16.13 -2.79 3.87
N LEU A 194 17.40 -3.17 4.06
CA LEU A 194 18.55 -2.32 3.74
C LEU A 194 18.59 -1.95 2.26
N VAL A 195 18.48 -2.93 1.34
CA VAL A 195 18.51 -2.63 -0.10
C VAL A 195 17.29 -1.80 -0.53
N SER A 196 16.12 -2.02 0.08
CA SER A 196 14.93 -1.22 -0.19
C SER A 196 15.09 0.23 0.30
N PHE A 197 15.72 0.43 1.46
CA PHE A 197 16.06 1.75 1.97
C PHE A 197 17.01 2.48 1.02
N LEU A 198 18.07 1.79 0.57
CA LEU A 198 19.02 2.34 -0.40
C LEU A 198 18.35 2.66 -1.74
N ALA A 199 17.42 1.82 -2.21
CA ALA A 199 16.65 2.06 -3.42
C ALA A 199 15.79 3.34 -3.28
N VAL A 200 15.11 3.55 -2.15
CA VAL A 200 14.37 4.80 -1.87
C VAL A 200 15.30 6.02 -1.91
N VAL A 201 16.49 5.93 -1.29
CA VAL A 201 17.47 7.02 -1.36
C VAL A 201 17.91 7.28 -2.81
N GLY A 202 18.19 6.23 -3.58
CA GLY A 202 18.60 6.30 -4.99
C GLY A 202 17.53 6.81 -5.96
N THR A 203 16.25 6.78 -5.56
CA THR A 203 15.17 7.41 -6.37
C THR A 203 15.13 8.93 -6.26
N PHE A 204 15.76 9.51 -5.23
CA PHE A 204 15.67 10.95 -4.90
C PHE A 204 14.22 11.49 -4.81
N ALA A 205 13.26 10.61 -4.47
CA ALA A 205 11.84 10.94 -4.32
C ALA A 205 11.55 11.60 -2.97
N ARG A 206 11.54 12.95 -2.96
CA ARG A 206 11.30 13.78 -1.76
C ARG A 206 10.04 13.36 -0.97
N SER A 207 8.94 13.09 -1.67
CA SER A 207 7.67 12.66 -1.05
C SER A 207 7.80 11.36 -0.26
N ILE A 208 8.57 10.36 -0.76
CA ILE A 208 8.82 9.11 -0.04
C ILE A 208 9.84 9.30 1.10
N TRP A 209 10.80 10.21 0.96
CA TRP A 209 11.71 10.56 2.06
C TRP A 209 10.94 11.15 3.24
N LEU A 210 9.93 12.00 2.97
CA LEU A 210 9.02 12.51 4.00
C LEU A 210 8.18 11.39 4.63
N SER A 211 7.70 10.43 3.84
CA SER A 211 7.06 9.21 4.36
C SER A 211 7.98 8.44 5.30
N PHE A 212 9.24 8.22 4.95
CA PHE A 212 10.23 7.58 5.82
C PHE A 212 10.50 8.38 7.09
N ALA A 213 10.65 9.71 6.98
CA ALA A 213 10.87 10.59 8.13
C ALA A 213 9.72 10.54 9.15
N ALA A 214 8.47 10.32 8.70
CA ALA A 214 7.32 10.15 9.58
C ALA A 214 7.16 8.70 10.08
N ALA A 215 7.22 7.73 9.16
CA ALA A 215 6.82 6.35 9.43
C ALA A 215 7.90 5.51 10.14
N ILE A 216 9.19 5.74 9.89
CA ILE A 216 10.28 5.00 10.57
C ILE A 216 10.30 5.30 12.08
N PRO A 217 10.30 6.57 12.54
CA PRO A 217 10.18 6.88 13.96
C PRO A 217 8.93 6.27 14.57
N LEU A 218 7.76 6.46 13.95
CA LEU A 218 6.50 5.96 14.49
C LEU A 218 6.50 4.42 14.60
N PHE A 219 7.07 3.71 13.62
CA PHE A 219 7.30 2.27 13.69
C PHE A 219 8.18 1.91 14.89
N ALA A 220 9.29 2.61 15.08
CA ALA A 220 10.20 2.37 16.20
C ALA A 220 9.55 2.66 17.57
N PHE A 221 8.67 3.66 17.67
CA PHE A 221 7.92 3.96 18.91
C PHE A 221 6.94 2.85 19.30
N THR A 222 6.44 2.05 18.35
CA THR A 222 5.67 0.83 18.69
C THR A 222 6.48 -0.20 19.47
N ARG A 223 7.82 -0.06 19.48
CA ARG A 223 8.77 -0.92 20.20
C ARG A 223 9.23 -0.34 21.54
N GLY A 224 8.61 0.76 21.96
CA GLY A 224 8.91 1.45 23.20
C GLY A 224 9.63 2.78 22.98
N LYS A 225 9.47 3.68 23.94
CA LYS A 225 9.97 5.07 23.89
C LYS A 225 11.47 5.15 23.61
N ARG A 226 12.29 4.31 24.26
CA ARG A 226 13.75 4.29 24.07
C ARG A 226 14.14 3.94 22.64
N THR A 227 13.57 2.88 22.08
CA THR A 227 13.82 2.46 20.69
C THR A 227 13.40 3.55 19.71
N GLY A 228 12.22 4.15 19.91
CA GLY A 228 11.75 5.29 19.12
C GLY A 228 12.73 6.46 19.13
N MET A 229 13.19 6.89 20.31
CA MET A 229 14.16 7.99 20.44
C MET A 229 15.50 7.67 19.77
N ILE A 230 16.05 6.46 19.98
CA ILE A 230 17.33 6.05 19.37
C ILE A 230 17.21 6.04 17.85
N VAL A 231 16.18 5.37 17.30
CA VAL A 231 16.00 5.29 15.84
C VAL A 231 15.77 6.68 15.24
N THR A 232 15.01 7.55 15.91
CA THR A 232 14.80 8.93 15.45
C THR A 232 16.11 9.70 15.43
N ALA A 233 16.89 9.64 16.52
CA ALA A 233 18.19 10.31 16.60
C ALA A 233 19.18 9.76 15.54
N SER A 234 19.22 8.44 15.34
CA SER A 234 20.03 7.80 14.32
C SER A 234 19.61 8.19 12.90
N LEU A 235 18.30 8.29 12.63
CA LEU A 235 17.80 8.73 11.33
C LEU A 235 18.15 10.20 11.07
N LEU A 236 17.98 11.08 12.05
CA LEU A 236 18.39 12.49 11.95
C LEU A 236 19.90 12.64 11.75
N ALA A 237 20.71 11.86 12.47
CA ALA A 237 22.16 11.84 12.29
C ALA A 237 22.54 11.34 10.88
N LEU A 238 21.89 10.28 10.39
CA LEU A 238 22.11 9.76 9.05
C LEU A 238 21.74 10.78 7.96
N LEU A 239 20.61 11.47 8.12
CA LEU A 239 20.18 12.55 7.23
C LEU A 239 21.18 13.71 7.26
N LEU A 240 21.64 14.12 8.45
CA LEU A 240 22.64 15.17 8.59
C LEU A 240 23.95 14.79 7.91
N VAL A 241 24.47 13.58 8.16
CA VAL A 241 25.70 13.10 7.51
C VAL A 241 25.53 13.04 6.00
N GLY A 242 24.40 12.52 5.50
CA GLY A 242 24.12 12.46 4.06
C GLY A 242 24.04 13.85 3.41
N VAL A 243 23.39 14.81 4.06
CA VAL A 243 23.29 16.21 3.59
C VAL A 243 24.65 16.92 3.63
N LEU A 244 25.51 16.62 4.61
CA LEU A 244 26.84 17.23 4.69
C LEU A 244 27.87 16.61 3.74
N THR A 245 27.76 15.31 3.46
CA THR A 245 28.78 14.57 2.69
C THR A 245 28.41 14.30 1.23
N VAL A 246 27.11 14.27 0.88
CA VAL A 246 26.65 13.97 -0.49
C VAL A 246 25.96 15.18 -1.10
N PRO A 247 26.61 15.91 -2.04
CA PRO A 247 26.04 17.12 -2.64
C PRO A 247 24.67 16.92 -3.30
N ALA A 248 24.44 15.76 -3.93
CA ALA A 248 23.15 15.39 -4.51
C ALA A 248 22.03 15.33 -3.45
N LEU A 249 22.30 14.75 -2.27
CA LEU A 249 21.34 14.72 -1.16
C LEU A 249 21.12 16.12 -0.59
N ARG A 250 22.18 16.92 -0.45
CA ARG A 250 22.09 18.31 0.02
C ARG A 250 21.16 19.16 -0.85
N PHE A 251 21.35 19.13 -2.16
CA PHE A 251 20.53 19.88 -3.11
C PHE A 251 19.06 19.45 -3.03
N ARG A 252 18.81 18.14 -2.94
CA ARG A 252 17.46 17.59 -2.84
C ARG A 252 16.79 17.95 -1.51
N ALA A 253 17.51 17.91 -0.40
CA ALA A 253 16.99 18.31 0.90
C ALA A 253 16.65 19.81 0.94
N ALA A 254 17.52 20.68 0.40
CA ALA A 254 17.25 22.11 0.33
C ALA A 254 15.98 22.43 -0.48
N SER A 255 15.75 21.70 -1.57
CA SER A 255 14.57 21.89 -2.41
C SER A 255 13.23 21.54 -1.73
N VAL A 256 13.23 20.91 -0.56
CA VAL A 256 11.99 20.60 0.18
C VAL A 256 11.32 21.88 0.70
N VAL A 257 12.10 22.88 1.09
CA VAL A 257 11.60 24.15 1.67
C VAL A 257 11.72 25.34 0.72
N ASP A 258 12.31 25.13 -0.46
CA ASP A 258 12.46 26.16 -1.48
C ASP A 258 11.13 26.37 -2.23
N LEU A 259 10.50 27.53 -2.05
CA LEU A 259 9.23 27.87 -2.68
C LEU A 259 9.32 27.90 -4.21
N SER A 260 10.46 28.31 -4.79
CA SER A 260 10.64 28.35 -6.25
C SER A 260 10.63 26.94 -6.85
N GLN A 261 11.26 25.98 -6.16
CA GLN A 261 11.30 24.56 -6.56
C GLN A 261 9.99 23.80 -6.28
N ASN A 262 9.02 24.45 -5.64
CA ASN A 262 7.70 23.90 -5.34
C ASN A 262 6.56 24.75 -5.93
N GLU A 263 6.88 25.76 -6.76
CA GLU A 263 5.90 26.68 -7.32
C GLU A 263 4.80 25.94 -8.09
N THR A 264 5.17 25.01 -8.99
CA THR A 264 4.20 24.17 -9.71
C THR A 264 3.24 23.50 -8.73
N ARG A 265 3.74 22.84 -7.68
CA ARG A 265 2.88 22.11 -6.73
C ARG A 265 1.93 23.06 -6.00
N LEU A 266 2.43 24.21 -5.56
CA LEU A 266 1.60 25.22 -4.90
C LEU A 266 0.51 25.76 -5.84
N ASN A 267 0.84 25.99 -7.11
CA ASN A 267 -0.10 26.47 -8.11
C ASN A 267 -1.15 25.40 -8.47
N LEU A 268 -0.75 24.14 -8.59
CA LEU A 268 -1.65 23.01 -8.78
C LEU A 268 -2.61 22.87 -7.59
N TRP A 269 -2.12 23.03 -6.35
CA TRP A 269 -2.96 22.96 -5.17
C TRP A 269 -3.97 24.10 -5.11
N LYS A 270 -3.55 25.34 -5.38
CA LYS A 270 -4.47 26.48 -5.48
C LYS A 270 -5.54 26.26 -6.55
N THR A 271 -5.15 25.72 -7.70
CA THR A 271 -6.08 25.36 -8.78
C THR A 271 -7.08 24.30 -8.32
N ALA A 272 -6.61 23.25 -7.64
CA ALA A 272 -7.48 22.21 -7.08
C ALA A 272 -8.48 22.77 -6.06
N ILE A 273 -8.04 23.70 -5.19
CA ILE A 273 -8.94 24.38 -4.24
C ILE A 273 -9.98 25.22 -4.98
N ARG A 274 -9.61 26.01 -5.99
CA ARG A 274 -10.58 26.79 -6.79
C ARG A 274 -11.65 25.92 -7.45
N ILE A 275 -11.25 24.77 -8.02
CA ILE A 275 -12.22 23.81 -8.58
C ILE A 275 -13.15 23.29 -7.48
N SER A 276 -12.61 23.00 -6.31
CA SER A 276 -13.37 22.44 -5.18
C SER A 276 -14.31 23.46 -4.53
N GLU A 277 -14.04 24.76 -4.67
CA GLU A 277 -14.94 25.85 -4.24
C GLU A 277 -16.19 25.93 -5.12
N ASP A 278 -16.05 25.69 -6.43
CA ASP A 278 -17.17 25.69 -7.38
C ASP A 278 -17.93 24.34 -7.40
N TYR A 279 -17.26 23.23 -7.09
CA TYR A 279 -17.86 21.88 -7.03
C TYR A 279 -17.68 21.18 -5.66
N PRO A 280 -18.14 21.77 -4.54
CA PRO A 280 -17.80 21.29 -3.20
C PRO A 280 -18.42 19.92 -2.84
N LEU A 281 -19.56 19.56 -3.44
CA LEU A 281 -20.27 18.32 -3.12
C LEU A 281 -19.93 17.20 -4.08
N THR A 282 -20.13 17.42 -5.37
CA THR A 282 -19.97 16.38 -6.38
C THR A 282 -18.56 16.29 -6.90
N GLY A 283 -17.74 17.33 -6.76
CA GLY A 283 -16.53 17.48 -7.56
C GLY A 283 -16.88 17.55 -9.06
N VAL A 284 -15.86 17.36 -9.90
CA VAL A 284 -15.98 17.39 -11.36
C VAL A 284 -16.07 16.00 -11.99
N GLY A 285 -16.12 14.92 -11.19
CA GLY A 285 -16.03 13.54 -11.63
C GLY A 285 -14.58 13.08 -11.80
N GLU A 286 -14.38 11.76 -11.66
CA GLU A 286 -13.08 11.12 -11.87
C GLU A 286 -12.55 11.39 -13.29
N ASP A 287 -11.23 11.61 -13.38
CA ASP A 287 -10.51 11.87 -14.64
C ASP A 287 -11.06 13.05 -15.46
N ASN A 288 -11.47 14.12 -14.77
CA ASN A 288 -11.89 15.39 -15.39
C ASN A 288 -10.99 16.59 -15.03
N TRP A 289 -9.89 16.35 -14.32
CA TRP A 289 -8.93 17.40 -13.96
C TRP A 289 -8.43 18.17 -15.18
N ASP A 290 -7.96 17.47 -16.21
CA ASP A 290 -7.41 18.03 -17.45
C ASP A 290 -8.42 18.90 -18.21
N HIS A 291 -9.69 18.47 -18.21
CA HIS A 291 -10.81 19.15 -18.88
C HIS A 291 -11.25 20.44 -18.20
N VAL A 292 -11.10 20.52 -16.88
CA VAL A 292 -11.44 21.74 -16.12
C VAL A 292 -10.22 22.63 -15.85
N PHE A 293 -9.00 22.09 -15.94
CA PHE A 293 -7.77 22.75 -15.48
C PHE A 293 -7.62 24.17 -16.00
N GLU A 294 -7.70 24.39 -17.33
CA GLU A 294 -7.47 25.71 -17.93
C GLU A 294 -8.49 26.78 -17.49
N ARG A 295 -9.71 26.38 -17.08
CA ARG A 295 -10.71 27.33 -16.56
C ARG A 295 -10.37 27.85 -15.16
N TYR A 296 -9.69 27.04 -14.36
CA TYR A 296 -9.44 27.31 -12.94
C TYR A 296 -7.97 27.61 -12.63
N ARG A 297 -7.06 27.36 -13.57
CA ARG A 297 -5.61 27.51 -13.37
C ARG A 297 -5.28 28.88 -12.78
N VAL A 298 -4.44 28.87 -11.77
CA VAL A 298 -3.85 30.13 -11.26
C VAL A 298 -2.69 30.56 -12.16
N GLU A 299 -2.44 31.86 -12.24
CA GLU A 299 -1.25 32.40 -12.90
C GLU A 299 0.02 31.92 -12.19
N GLY A 300 1.06 31.61 -12.97
CA GLY A 300 2.35 31.14 -12.46
C GLY A 300 3.00 30.09 -13.36
N TYR A 301 4.18 29.64 -12.96
CA TYR A 301 4.91 28.60 -13.67
C TYR A 301 4.37 27.20 -13.36
N TYR A 302 4.35 26.35 -14.40
CA TYR A 302 4.04 24.91 -14.31
C TYR A 302 5.02 24.12 -15.18
N ASP A 303 5.72 23.17 -14.59
CA ASP A 303 6.49 22.15 -15.32
C ASP A 303 5.62 20.94 -15.71
N THR A 304 4.43 20.82 -15.12
CA THR A 304 3.43 19.81 -15.46
C THR A 304 2.02 20.23 -15.04
N ILE A 305 1.01 19.69 -15.72
CA ILE A 305 -0.41 19.96 -15.48
C ILE A 305 -1.24 18.67 -15.35
N VAL A 306 -0.59 17.51 -15.23
CA VAL A 306 -1.28 16.21 -15.34
C VAL A 306 -2.26 15.92 -14.20
N HIS A 307 -1.97 16.41 -12.99
CA HIS A 307 -2.79 16.16 -11.79
C HIS A 307 -2.35 17.06 -10.60
N PRO A 308 -3.12 17.17 -9.52
CA PRO A 308 -2.81 18.03 -8.36
C PRO A 308 -1.52 17.73 -7.56
N HIS A 309 -0.85 16.59 -7.80
CA HIS A 309 0.26 16.10 -6.96
C HIS A 309 -0.13 15.94 -5.48
N SER A 310 -1.36 15.50 -5.20
CA SER A 310 -1.79 15.04 -3.89
C SER A 310 -3.06 14.20 -4.05
N ASP A 311 -3.05 12.94 -3.58
CA ASP A 311 -4.24 12.08 -3.74
C ASP A 311 -5.45 12.68 -3.02
N TYR A 312 -5.25 13.39 -1.90
CA TYR A 312 -6.33 14.07 -1.18
C TYR A 312 -6.96 15.19 -2.01
N LEU A 313 -6.16 15.99 -2.71
CA LEU A 313 -6.68 17.04 -3.59
C LEU A 313 -7.26 16.45 -4.87
N SER A 314 -6.71 15.36 -5.39
CA SER A 314 -7.29 14.64 -6.53
C SER A 314 -8.67 14.11 -6.19
N VAL A 315 -8.83 13.44 -5.03
CA VAL A 315 -10.15 12.98 -4.55
C VAL A 315 -11.10 14.15 -4.28
N LEU A 316 -10.60 15.26 -3.70
CA LEU A 316 -11.41 16.44 -3.45
C LEU A 316 -11.93 17.05 -4.76
N VAL A 317 -11.09 17.15 -5.79
CA VAL A 317 -11.49 17.65 -7.11
C VAL A 317 -12.45 16.69 -7.79
N SER A 318 -12.15 15.39 -7.81
CA SER A 318 -12.98 14.38 -8.46
C SER A 318 -14.37 14.30 -7.81
N SER A 319 -14.43 14.25 -6.48
CA SER A 319 -15.61 13.76 -5.76
C SER A 319 -16.11 14.69 -4.65
N GLY A 320 -15.55 15.90 -4.52
CA GLY A 320 -15.91 16.88 -3.51
C GLY A 320 -15.56 16.44 -2.08
N TYR A 321 -16.01 17.25 -1.12
CA TYR A 321 -15.82 16.97 0.30
C TYR A 321 -16.40 15.62 0.76
N PRO A 322 -17.58 15.17 0.30
CA PRO A 322 -18.12 13.87 0.71
C PRO A 322 -17.21 12.70 0.27
N GLY A 323 -16.67 12.75 -0.96
CA GLY A 323 -15.69 11.78 -1.44
C GLY A 323 -14.41 11.79 -0.61
N LEU A 324 -13.87 12.97 -0.30
CA LEU A 324 -12.70 13.13 0.54
C LEU A 324 -12.92 12.58 1.97
N VAL A 325 -14.08 12.85 2.58
CA VAL A 325 -14.43 12.32 3.90
C VAL A 325 -14.49 10.79 3.87
N ALA A 326 -15.11 10.20 2.84
CA ALA A 326 -15.16 8.75 2.69
C ALA A 326 -13.73 8.17 2.50
N PHE A 327 -12.90 8.78 1.68
CA PHE A 327 -11.50 8.38 1.47
C PHE A 327 -10.70 8.42 2.79
N VAL A 328 -10.78 9.51 3.55
CA VAL A 328 -10.14 9.62 4.88
C VAL A 328 -10.68 8.58 5.86
N ALA A 329 -11.98 8.29 5.83
CA ALA A 329 -12.59 7.27 6.68
C ALA A 329 -12.09 5.86 6.36
N ILE A 330 -11.97 5.48 5.08
CA ILE A 330 -11.40 4.18 4.65
C ILE A 330 -10.03 3.97 5.29
N TRP A 331 -9.15 4.96 5.15
CA TRP A 331 -7.77 4.85 5.59
C TRP A 331 -7.61 4.99 7.11
N GLY A 332 -8.40 5.87 7.75
CA GLY A 332 -8.45 6.00 9.21
C GLY A 332 -8.90 4.70 9.89
N ILE A 333 -9.94 4.05 9.35
CA ILE A 333 -10.41 2.75 9.84
C ILE A 333 -9.38 1.66 9.58
N THR A 334 -8.76 1.64 8.40
CA THR A 334 -7.72 0.66 8.04
C THR A 334 -6.51 0.74 8.98
N LEU A 335 -5.97 1.94 9.22
CA LEU A 335 -4.86 2.14 10.16
C LEU A 335 -5.25 1.76 11.59
N THR A 336 -6.44 2.17 12.04
CA THR A 336 -6.94 1.82 13.37
C THR A 336 -7.07 0.31 13.56
N ALA A 337 -7.61 -0.39 12.57
CA ALA A 337 -7.71 -1.84 12.57
C ALA A 337 -6.31 -2.49 12.59
N GLY A 338 -5.38 -2.02 11.77
CA GLY A 338 -4.00 -2.53 11.74
C GLY A 338 -3.24 -2.36 13.06
N PHE A 339 -3.31 -1.16 13.66
CA PHE A 339 -2.67 -0.90 14.95
C PHE A 339 -3.30 -1.68 16.11
N ARG A 340 -4.63 -1.86 16.11
CA ARG A 340 -5.31 -2.70 17.11
C ARG A 340 -4.95 -4.18 16.94
N ALA A 341 -5.03 -4.69 15.71
CA ALA A 341 -4.73 -6.09 15.39
C ALA A 341 -3.27 -6.44 15.72
N SER A 342 -2.30 -5.60 15.33
CA SER A 342 -0.88 -5.85 15.60
C SER A 342 -0.53 -6.00 17.09
N ARG A 343 -1.31 -5.41 18.00
CA ARG A 343 -1.14 -5.59 19.46
C ARG A 343 -1.72 -6.89 20.00
N GLY A 344 -2.76 -7.44 19.36
CA GLY A 344 -3.47 -8.64 19.81
C GLY A 344 -3.00 -9.95 19.18
N ILE A 345 -2.34 -9.89 18.01
CA ILE A 345 -1.90 -11.09 17.29
C ILE A 345 -0.72 -11.78 18.00
N GLN A 346 -0.90 -13.06 18.34
CA GLN A 346 0.15 -13.88 18.98
C GLN A 346 1.12 -14.53 17.98
N ASP A 347 0.64 -14.87 16.78
CA ASP A 347 1.47 -15.48 15.73
C ASP A 347 2.44 -14.42 15.15
N GLU A 348 3.74 -14.65 15.32
CA GLU A 348 4.80 -13.70 14.91
C GLU A 348 4.76 -13.36 13.41
N LYS A 349 4.36 -14.30 12.54
CA LYS A 349 4.29 -14.06 11.09
C LYS A 349 3.12 -13.14 10.75
N LEU A 350 1.96 -13.45 11.32
CA LEU A 350 0.75 -12.63 11.12
C LEU A 350 0.92 -11.23 11.73
N ARG A 351 1.56 -11.13 12.89
CA ARG A 351 1.85 -9.83 13.53
C ARG A 351 2.80 -9.01 12.68
N ALA A 352 3.85 -9.62 12.14
CA ALA A 352 4.79 -8.98 11.23
C ALA A 352 4.10 -8.45 9.96
N ILE A 353 3.31 -9.29 9.29
CA ILE A 353 2.57 -8.90 8.08
C ILE A 353 1.62 -7.75 8.40
N THR A 354 0.84 -7.85 9.47
CA THR A 354 -0.12 -6.82 9.87
C THR A 354 0.59 -5.49 10.13
N LEU A 355 1.68 -5.49 10.91
CA LEU A 355 2.40 -4.28 11.24
C LEU A 355 3.11 -3.67 10.03
N GLY A 356 3.80 -4.49 9.23
CA GLY A 356 4.49 -4.05 8.02
C GLY A 356 3.52 -3.44 7.01
N SER A 357 2.38 -4.08 6.78
CA SER A 357 1.30 -3.54 5.94
C SER A 357 0.73 -2.24 6.50
N THR A 358 0.50 -2.15 7.82
CA THR A 358 -0.02 -0.93 8.46
C THR A 358 0.91 0.26 8.22
N PHE A 359 2.22 0.07 8.38
CA PHE A 359 3.19 1.14 8.14
C PHE A 359 3.46 1.42 6.66
N ALA A 360 3.31 0.43 5.77
CA ALA A 360 3.30 0.67 4.34
C ALA A 360 2.12 1.58 3.94
N VAL A 361 0.90 1.29 4.40
CA VAL A 361 -0.29 2.13 4.20
C VAL A 361 -0.09 3.53 4.80
N PHE A 362 0.43 3.63 6.03
CA PHE A 362 0.74 4.92 6.64
C PHE A 362 1.76 5.72 5.80
N GLY A 363 2.82 5.07 5.31
CA GLY A 363 3.81 5.68 4.43
C GLY A 363 3.21 6.18 3.11
N PHE A 364 2.30 5.41 2.50
CA PHE A 364 1.54 5.85 1.32
C PHE A 364 0.74 7.12 1.63
N LEU A 365 -0.02 7.12 2.72
CA LEU A 365 -0.88 8.26 3.12
C LEU A 365 -0.09 9.56 3.37
N VAL A 366 1.11 9.45 3.96
CA VAL A 366 2.01 10.61 4.12
C VAL A 366 2.54 11.07 2.76
N GLY A 367 2.94 10.13 1.91
CA GLY A 367 3.44 10.44 0.57
C GLY A 367 2.38 11.08 -0.32
N SER A 368 1.13 10.65 -0.17
CA SER A 368 -0.07 11.14 -0.86
C SER A 368 -0.41 12.60 -0.57
N LEU A 369 0.18 13.20 0.47
CA LEU A 369 0.10 14.65 0.67
C LEU A 369 0.86 15.43 -0.41
N PHE A 370 1.86 14.81 -1.04
CA PHE A 370 2.81 15.50 -1.93
C PHE A 370 2.91 14.90 -3.34
N GLN A 371 2.21 13.79 -3.58
CA GLN A 371 2.17 13.09 -4.85
C GLN A 371 0.85 12.31 -5.02
N ASN A 372 0.49 11.99 -6.27
CA ASN A 372 -0.64 11.11 -6.60
C ASN A 372 -0.20 9.65 -6.72
N TYR A 373 -0.12 8.94 -5.60
CA TYR A 373 0.24 7.53 -5.57
C TYR A 373 -0.97 6.61 -5.77
N TYR A 374 -2.13 6.99 -5.27
CA TYR A 374 -3.38 6.24 -5.48
C TYR A 374 -3.78 6.25 -6.96
N GLY A 375 -3.67 7.40 -7.63
CA GLY A 375 -3.91 7.51 -9.08
C GLY A 375 -2.87 6.82 -9.96
N THR A 376 -1.71 6.42 -9.41
CA THR A 376 -0.72 5.65 -10.17
C THR A 376 -1.07 4.17 -10.11
N PHE A 377 -1.52 3.59 -11.22
CA PHE A 377 -2.05 2.24 -11.31
C PHE A 377 -1.22 1.16 -10.57
N ILE A 378 0.10 1.11 -10.79
CA ILE A 378 1.00 0.12 -10.16
C ILE A 378 1.05 0.29 -8.63
N ASN A 379 1.06 1.53 -8.17
CA ASN A 379 1.08 1.84 -6.74
C ASN A 379 -0.28 1.50 -6.10
N CYS A 380 -1.39 1.74 -6.81
CA CYS A 380 -2.72 1.34 -6.38
C CYS A 380 -2.82 -0.18 -6.17
N LEU A 381 -2.28 -0.99 -7.10
CA LEU A 381 -2.20 -2.45 -6.94
C LEU A 381 -1.43 -2.83 -5.66
N GLY A 382 -0.26 -2.22 -5.44
CA GLY A 382 0.56 -2.47 -4.25
C GLY A 382 -0.11 -2.02 -2.94
N TRP A 383 -0.81 -0.89 -2.97
CA TRP A 383 -1.53 -0.32 -1.84
C TRP A 383 -2.69 -1.23 -1.41
N TRP A 384 -3.52 -1.68 -2.35
CA TRP A 384 -4.60 -2.62 -2.04
C TRP A 384 -4.07 -4.01 -1.68
N PHE A 385 -2.93 -4.44 -2.23
CA PHE A 385 -2.28 -5.67 -1.81
C PHE A 385 -1.87 -5.65 -0.33
N VAL A 386 -1.17 -4.61 0.14
CA VAL A 386 -0.79 -4.53 1.56
C VAL A 386 -1.98 -4.39 2.49
N THR A 387 -3.03 -3.69 2.04
CA THR A 387 -4.31 -3.60 2.76
C THR A 387 -4.99 -4.97 2.87
N GLY A 388 -4.98 -5.76 1.78
CA GLY A 388 -5.44 -7.14 1.75
C GLY A 388 -4.64 -8.05 2.69
N LEU A 389 -3.31 -7.95 2.68
CA LEU A 389 -2.44 -8.68 3.62
C LEU A 389 -2.76 -8.36 5.08
N LEU A 390 -3.02 -7.08 5.40
CA LEU A 390 -3.39 -6.64 6.74
C LEU A 390 -4.69 -7.32 7.21
N PHE A 391 -5.77 -7.19 6.45
CA PHE A 391 -7.06 -7.76 6.85
C PHE A 391 -7.06 -9.30 6.81
N ALA A 392 -6.39 -9.91 5.84
CA ALA A 392 -6.24 -11.35 5.76
C ALA A 392 -5.45 -11.90 6.96
N ALA A 393 -4.37 -11.22 7.39
CA ALA A 393 -3.60 -11.62 8.56
C ALA A 393 -4.40 -11.50 9.85
N HIS A 394 -5.18 -10.42 10.00
CA HIS A 394 -6.09 -10.27 11.14
C HIS A 394 -7.13 -11.40 11.19
N ALA A 395 -7.82 -11.67 10.08
CA ALA A 395 -8.82 -12.74 10.02
C ALA A 395 -8.24 -14.14 10.27
N ALA A 396 -7.03 -14.42 9.77
CA ALA A 396 -6.33 -15.68 10.02
C ALA A 396 -5.91 -15.85 11.49
N SER A 397 -5.68 -14.75 12.21
CA SER A 397 -5.40 -14.77 13.65
C SER A 397 -6.64 -15.10 14.47
N ASP A 398 -7.79 -14.48 14.18
CA ASP A 398 -9.01 -14.65 14.97
C ASP A 398 -9.49 -16.12 14.93
N ARG A 399 -9.47 -16.75 13.75
CA ARG A 399 -9.79 -18.18 13.60
C ARG A 399 -8.87 -19.08 14.41
N ARG A 400 -7.58 -18.75 14.48
CA ARG A 400 -6.64 -19.53 15.30
C ARG A 400 -6.95 -19.44 16.79
N GLN A 401 -7.45 -18.30 17.24
CA GLN A 401 -7.88 -18.12 18.63
C GLN A 401 -9.18 -18.88 18.91
N GLU A 402 -10.13 -18.89 17.99
CA GLU A 402 -11.37 -19.69 18.09
C GLU A 402 -11.09 -21.19 18.18
N VAL A 403 -10.23 -21.73 17.31
CA VAL A 403 -9.83 -23.16 17.32
C VAL A 403 -9.08 -23.54 18.60
N ARG A 404 -8.39 -22.59 19.24
CA ARG A 404 -7.63 -22.83 20.48
C ARG A 404 -8.44 -22.71 21.76
N LYS A 405 -9.64 -22.12 21.74
CA LYS A 405 -10.52 -22.14 22.92
C LYS A 405 -10.94 -23.60 23.15
N PRO A 406 -10.64 -24.20 24.32
CA PRO A 406 -11.17 -25.53 24.62
C PRO A 406 -12.69 -25.43 24.54
N VAL A 407 -13.32 -26.34 23.80
CA VAL A 407 -14.77 -26.55 23.86
C VAL A 407 -15.09 -26.66 25.34
N GLY A 408 -15.84 -25.69 25.86
CA GLY A 408 -16.17 -25.66 27.28
C GLY A 408 -16.72 -27.03 27.66
N LYS A 409 -16.21 -27.59 28.76
CA LYS A 409 -16.88 -28.67 29.49
C LYS A 409 -18.30 -28.17 29.81
N GLY A 410 -19.22 -28.38 28.89
CA GLY A 410 -20.64 -28.19 29.10
C GLY A 410 -21.10 -29.32 29.99
N LYS A 411 -21.33 -28.99 31.26
CA LYS A 411 -22.37 -29.59 32.12
C LYS A 411 -22.61 -31.12 31.98
N GLU A 412 -21.61 -31.95 32.23
CA GLU A 412 -21.81 -33.39 32.52
C GLU A 412 -21.18 -33.82 33.85
N GLY A 413 -20.77 -32.86 34.70
CA GLY A 413 -20.13 -33.13 35.98
C GLY A 413 -21.01 -32.99 37.22
N GLU A 414 -22.28 -32.60 37.09
CA GLU A 414 -23.15 -32.28 38.23
C GLU A 414 -24.21 -33.34 38.55
N GLU A 415 -24.34 -34.42 37.77
CA GLU A 415 -25.30 -35.51 38.06
C GLU A 415 -24.66 -36.79 38.63
N ALA A 416 -23.32 -36.89 38.68
CA ALA A 416 -22.65 -38.09 39.21
C ALA A 416 -22.42 -38.08 40.74
N GLY A 417 -22.86 -37.03 41.46
CA GLY A 417 -22.62 -36.85 42.89
C GLY A 417 -23.82 -37.07 43.81
N ALA A 418 -25.02 -37.33 43.28
CA ALA A 418 -26.28 -37.31 44.05
C ALA A 418 -27.01 -38.67 44.16
N GLN A 419 -26.35 -39.80 43.87
CA GLN A 419 -26.93 -41.14 44.07
C GLN A 419 -26.10 -42.08 44.98
N ILE A 420 -25.29 -41.51 45.87
CA ILE A 420 -24.72 -42.25 47.00
C ILE A 420 -25.13 -41.52 48.28
N ASN A 421 -26.41 -41.65 48.64
CA ASN A 421 -26.97 -41.54 50.00
C ASN A 421 -28.51 -41.42 49.89
N SER A 422 -29.17 -42.56 49.63
CA SER A 422 -30.56 -42.81 50.03
C SER A 422 -30.80 -44.32 50.04
#